data_AF-A0A9X9A0F8-F1
#
_entry.id   AF-A0A9X9A0F8-F1
#
_cell.length_a   1.000
_cell.length_b   1.000
_cell.length_c   1.000
_cell.angle_alpha   90.00
_cell.angle_beta   90.00
_cell.angle_gamma   90.00
#
_symmetry.space_group_name_H-M   'P 1'
#
loop_
_entity.id
_entity.type
_entity.pdbx_description
1 polymer ?
#
loop_
_entity_poly.entity_id
_entity_poly.type
_entity_poly.pdbx_seq_one_letter_code
_entity_poly.pdbx_strand_id
1 'polypeptide(L)' 'YAQKEIEIGEEFIHESIVGSLFKGYVMNTTHVENIEAVITKITGSAWLMGMHRFFYNEMDPLKEGFLLIPPMEHETEDIK' A
#
# COMPACT_ATOMS: atom_id res chain seq x y z
N TYR A 1 -8.89 -15.94 -5.78
CA TYR A 1 -9.74 -15.59 -6.95
C TYR A 1 -8.84 -15.29 -8.15
N ALA A 2 -9.36 -15.17 -9.37
CA ALA A 2 -8.65 -15.32 -10.67
C ALA A 2 -7.94 -16.69 -10.84
N GLN A 3 -6.98 -17.03 -9.98
CA GLN A 3 -6.30 -18.33 -9.93
C GLN A 3 -7.06 -19.40 -9.11
N LYS A 4 -8.26 -19.08 -8.60
CA LYS A 4 -9.10 -19.96 -7.76
C LYS A 4 -8.50 -20.40 -6.42
N GLU A 5 -7.49 -19.68 -5.92
CA GLU A 5 -6.85 -19.98 -4.63
C GLU A 5 -7.52 -19.35 -3.40
N ILE A 6 -8.50 -18.46 -3.62
CA ILE A 6 -9.24 -17.75 -2.56
C ILE A 6 -10.68 -17.61 -3.05
N GLU A 7 -11.63 -18.07 -2.26
CA GLU A 7 -13.07 -18.00 -2.51
C GLU A 7 -13.70 -16.68 -2.02
N ILE A 8 -14.94 -16.41 -2.44
CA ILE A 8 -15.72 -15.29 -1.90
C ILE A 8 -16.07 -15.62 -0.45
N GLY A 9 -15.76 -14.70 0.47
CA GLY A 9 -15.98 -14.85 1.91
C GLY A 9 -14.89 -15.63 2.64
N GLU A 10 -13.88 -16.15 1.96
CA GLU A 10 -12.75 -16.86 2.58
C GLU A 10 -11.80 -15.87 3.27
N GLU A 11 -11.53 -16.10 4.56
CA GLU A 11 -10.56 -15.29 5.33
C GLU A 11 -9.13 -15.64 4.92
N PHE A 12 -8.37 -14.62 4.54
CA PHE A 12 -6.95 -14.68 4.24
C PHE A 12 -6.16 -13.82 5.22
N ILE A 13 -5.08 -14.37 5.78
CA ILE A 13 -4.18 -13.65 6.70
C ILE A 13 -2.88 -13.35 5.98
N HIS A 14 -2.54 -12.06 5.89
CA HIS A 14 -1.27 -11.60 5.37
C HIS A 14 -0.37 -11.16 6.53
N GLU A 15 0.82 -11.77 6.61
CA GLU A 15 1.86 -11.42 7.57
C GLU A 15 2.95 -10.58 6.87
N SER A 16 3.29 -9.42 7.45
CA SER A 16 4.38 -8.58 6.95
C SER A 16 5.75 -9.10 7.41
N ILE A 17 6.82 -8.55 6.83
CA ILE A 17 8.21 -8.91 7.19
C ILE A 17 8.54 -8.68 8.68
N VAL A 18 7.80 -7.81 9.38
CA VAL A 18 7.98 -7.54 10.82
C VAL A 18 6.89 -8.18 11.69
N GLY A 19 6.09 -9.09 11.12
CA GLY A 19 5.09 -9.89 11.84
C GLY A 19 3.75 -9.20 12.10
N SER A 20 3.48 -8.03 11.51
CA SER A 20 2.14 -7.43 11.59
C SER A 20 1.15 -8.19 10.70
N LEU A 21 -0.10 -8.29 11.14
CA LEU A 21 -1.14 -9.06 10.44
C LEU A 21 -2.22 -8.16 9.86
N PHE A 22 -2.57 -8.40 8.60
CA PHE A 22 -3.83 -7.94 8.00
C PHE A 22 -4.72 -9.13 7.67
N LYS A 23 -6.02 -8.94 7.87
CA LYS A 23 -7.05 -9.90 7.47
C LYS A 23 -7.76 -9.39 6.23
N GLY A 24 -7.79 -10.19 5.18
CA GLY A 24 -8.49 -9.90 3.94
C GLY A 24 -9.57 -10.93 3.65
N TYR A 25 -10.62 -10.53 2.93
CA TYR A 25 -11.46 -11.48 2.19
C TYR A 25 -12.09 -10.80 0.98
N VAL A 26 -12.43 -11.60 -0.03
CA VAL A 26 -13.20 -11.15 -1.19
C VAL A 26 -14.66 -11.06 -0.78
N MET A 27 -15.25 -9.87 -0.89
CA MET A 27 -16.66 -9.65 -0.56
C MET A 27 -17.59 -10.07 -1.71
N ASN A 28 -17.24 -9.68 -2.95
CA ASN A 28 -18.01 -10.00 -4.15
C ASN A 28 -17.16 -9.75 -5.41
N THR A 29 -17.66 -10.15 -6.58
CA THR A 29 -17.11 -9.76 -7.88
C THR A 29 -17.76 -8.47 -8.40
N THR A 30 -17.05 -7.77 -9.27
CA THR A 30 -17.52 -6.59 -9.99
C THR A 30 -16.84 -6.50 -11.36
N HIS A 31 -17.19 -5.51 -12.16
CA HIS A 31 -16.49 -5.18 -13.40
C HIS A 31 -16.00 -3.73 -13.33
N VAL A 32 -14.75 -3.52 -13.73
CA VAL A 32 -14.22 -2.18 -14.00
C VAL A 32 -14.04 -2.10 -15.51
N GLU A 33 -14.93 -1.35 -16.16
CA GLU A 33 -15.13 -1.41 -17.62
C GLU A 33 -15.36 -2.87 -18.06
N ASN A 34 -14.45 -3.42 -18.88
CA ASN A 34 -14.52 -4.80 -19.40
C ASN A 34 -13.60 -5.78 -18.64
N ILE A 35 -13.09 -5.39 -17.47
CA ILE A 35 -12.17 -6.20 -16.67
C ILE A 35 -12.93 -6.74 -15.46
N GLU A 36 -12.93 -8.07 -15.32
CA GLU A 36 -13.44 -8.74 -14.12
C GLU A 36 -12.58 -8.35 -12.91
N ALA A 37 -13.23 -7.91 -11.84
CA ALA A 37 -12.59 -7.42 -10.63
C ALA A 37 -13.30 -7.97 -9.39
N VAL A 38 -12.72 -7.69 -8.22
CA VAL A 38 -13.31 -8.04 -6.94
C VAL A 38 -13.40 -6.83 -6.04
N ILE A 39 -14.39 -6.84 -5.16
CA ILE A 39 -14.46 -5.96 -4.01
C ILE A 39 -13.87 -6.73 -2.83
N THR A 40 -12.81 -6.21 -2.21
CA THR A 40 -12.16 -6.83 -1.05
C THR A 40 -12.39 -5.99 0.20
N LYS A 41 -12.43 -6.65 1.35
CA LYS A 41 -12.32 -5.99 2.65
C LYS A 41 -10.98 -6.33 3.27
N ILE A 42 -10.23 -5.31 3.65
CA ILE A 42 -8.99 -5.44 4.41
C ILE A 42 -9.22 -4.88 5.82
N THR A 43 -8.85 -5.66 6.82
CA THR A 43 -8.94 -5.29 8.23
C THR A 43 -7.54 -5.31 8.82
N GLY A 44 -7.21 -4.21 9.51
CA GLY A 44 -5.99 -4.06 10.26
C GLY A 44 -6.23 -3.21 11.50
N SER A 45 -5.15 -2.93 12.21
CA SER A 45 -5.17 -2.10 13.40
C SER A 45 -4.23 -0.91 13.20
N ALA A 46 -4.60 0.22 13.79
CA ALA A 46 -3.79 1.41 13.85
C ALA A 46 -3.81 1.97 15.27
N TRP A 47 -2.73 2.64 15.65
CA TRP A 47 -2.56 3.24 16.97
C TRP A 47 -2.24 4.71 16.82
N LEU A 48 -2.81 5.54 17.70
CA LEU A 48 -2.48 6.97 17.73
C LEU A 48 -1.03 7.13 18.21
N MET A 49 -0.16 7.64 17.35
CA MET A 49 1.27 7.81 17.66
C MET A 49 1.65 9.24 18.04
N GLY A 50 0.83 10.23 17.69
CA GLY A 50 1.12 11.62 17.99
C GLY A 50 0.24 12.60 17.21
N MET A 51 0.38 13.88 17.54
CA MET A 51 -0.22 14.99 16.81
C MET A 51 0.88 16.01 16.54
N HIS A 52 1.03 16.41 15.28
CA HIS A 52 2.11 17.28 14.84
C HIS A 52 1.57 18.56 14.24
N ARG A 53 2.29 19.66 14.44
CA ARG A 53 2.06 20.93 13.76
C ARG A 53 3.32 21.32 13.02
N PHE A 54 3.25 21.27 11.69
CA PHE A 54 4.33 21.68 10.80
C PHE A 54 4.15 23.15 10.41
N PHE A 55 5.27 23.83 10.16
CA PHE A 55 5.32 25.21 9.68
C PHE A 55 6.12 25.25 8.39
N TYR A 56 5.62 26.00 7.40
CA TYR A 56 6.28 26.20 6.11
C TYR A 56 6.68 27.67 5.99
N ASN A 57 7.94 27.94 5.69
CA ASN A 57 8.46 29.28 5.46
C ASN A 57 8.90 29.39 4.00
N GLU A 58 8.32 30.34 3.26
CA GLU A 58 8.64 30.55 1.84
C GLU A 58 10.11 30.91 1.59
N MET A 59 10.80 31.47 2.59
CA MET A 59 12.21 31.85 2.53
C MET A 59 13.16 30.73 2.97
N ASP A 60 12.67 29.59 3.44
CA ASP A 60 13.53 28.45 3.76
C ASP A 60 14.09 27.86 2.44
N PRO A 61 15.42 27.81 2.25
CA PRO A 61 16.04 27.29 1.04
C PRO A 61 15.79 25.80 0.81
N LEU A 62 15.36 25.06 1.84
CA LEU A 62 15.06 23.62 1.80
C LEU A 62 13.57 23.33 2.03
N LYS A 63 12.69 24.31 1.85
CA LYS A 63 11.24 24.22 2.13
C LYS A 63 10.50 23.06 1.43
N GLU A 64 11.00 22.59 0.29
CA GLU A 64 10.43 21.46 -0.45
C GLU A 64 11.00 20.10 -0.02
N GLY A 65 11.90 20.09 0.95
CA GLY A 65 12.67 18.91 1.34
C GLY A 65 13.74 18.54 0.32
N PHE A 66 14.46 17.47 0.60
CA PHE A 66 15.44 16.86 -0.30
C PHE A 66 15.49 15.37 -0.01
N LEU A 67 15.85 14.58 -1.01
CA LEU A 67 16.00 13.13 -0.90
C LEU A 67 17.43 12.77 -1.30
N LEU A 68 18.16 12.11 -0.40
CA LEU A 68 19.49 11.58 -0.67
C LEU A 68 19.38 10.06 -0.80
N ILE A 69 19.44 9.57 -2.03
CA ILE A 69 19.51 8.14 -2.32
C ILE A 69 20.94 7.83 -2.79
N PRO A 70 21.68 6.91 -2.17
CA PRO A 70 22.91 6.39 -2.77
C PRO A 70 22.56 5.67 -4.08
N PRO A 71 23.49 5.61 -5.06
CA PRO A 71 23.27 4.81 -6.26
C PRO A 71 22.99 3.36 -5.86
N MET A 72 21.83 2.84 -6.25
CA MET A 72 21.53 1.42 -6.11
C MET A 72 22.30 0.68 -7.21
N GLU A 73 23.07 -0.35 -6.85
CA GLU A 73 23.89 -1.12 -7.82
C GLU A 73 23.05 -1.96 -8.80
N HIS A 74 21.72 -1.95 -8.68
CA HIS A 74 20.82 -2.67 -9.57
C HIS A 74 19.61 -1.80 -9.96
N GLU A 75 19.32 -1.83 -11.27
CA GLU A 75 18.08 -1.38 -11.95
C GLU A 75 18.03 0.07 -12.46
N THR A 76 18.84 0.35 -13.48
CA THR A 76 18.31 1.01 -14.70
C THR A 76 18.23 -0.04 -15.80
N GLU A 77 17.22 -0.93 -15.71
CA GLU A 77 16.64 -1.43 -16.95
C GLU A 77 15.68 -0.34 -17.43
N ASP A 78 15.94 0.16 -18.63
CA ASP A 78 15.22 1.24 -19.28
C ASP A 78 13.70 1.03 -19.18
N ILE A 79 13.03 1.83 -18.36
CA ILE A 79 11.59 2.05 -18.52
C ILE A 79 11.45 2.92 -19.77
N LYS A 80 11.08 2.30 -20.89
CA LYS A 80 10.65 2.98 -22.11
C LYS A 80 9.45 3.89 -21.86
#